data_AF-A0A183DW10-F1
#
_entry.id   AF-A0A183DW10-F1
#
_cell.length_a   1.000
_cell.length_b   1.000
_cell.length_c   1.000
_cell.angle_alpha   90.00
_cell.angle_beta   90.00
_cell.angle_gamma   90.00
#
_symmetry.space_group_name_H-M   'P 1'
#
loop_
_entity.id
_entity.type
_entity.pdbx_description
1 polymer ?
#
loop_
_entity_poly.entity_id
_entity_poly.type
_entity_poly.pdbx_seq_one_letter_code
_entity_poly.pdbx_strand_id
1 'polypeptide(L)'
;MLLLWGQQVSTIGFGNIPGSYCAQRSPTCCPNRDDECTMPILGNHLCYCDMFCDRSPYGNDCCPDFKSTCRFIPRTAERGQVISCA
;
A
#
# COMPACT_ATOMS: atom_id res chain seq x y z
N MET A 1 -34.66 -22.94 1.58
CA MET A 1 -34.40 -21.58 2.11
C MET A 1 -33.42 -21.75 3.26
N LEU A 2 -32.13 -21.50 3.12
CA LEU A 2 -31.52 -20.18 2.98
C LEU A 2 -30.13 -20.35 2.34
N LEU A 3 -29.89 -19.69 1.21
CA LEU A 3 -28.55 -19.52 0.67
C LEU A 3 -27.84 -18.53 1.61
N LEU A 4 -26.92 -19.02 2.45
CA LEU A 4 -25.96 -18.16 3.14
C LEU A 4 -25.02 -17.60 2.08
N TRP A 5 -25.39 -16.45 1.52
CA TRP A 5 -24.51 -15.69 0.65
C TRP A 5 -23.30 -15.29 1.49
N GLY A 6 -22.17 -15.96 1.23
CA GLY A 6 -20.89 -15.62 1.85
C GLY A 6 -20.62 -14.14 1.62
N GLN A 7 -20.64 -13.37 2.70
CA GLN A 7 -20.17 -11.99 2.67
C GLN A 7 -18.67 -12.06 2.44
N GLN A 8 -18.23 -11.96 1.18
CA GLN A 8 -16.85 -11.62 0.88
C GLN A 8 -16.63 -10.18 1.34
N VAL A 9 -16.27 -10.00 2.60
CA VAL A 9 -15.73 -8.73 3.07
C VAL A 9 -14.33 -8.63 2.48
N SER A 10 -14.23 -8.03 1.30
CA SER A 10 -12.95 -7.69 0.69
C SER A 10 -12.30 -6.56 1.49
N THR A 11 -11.61 -6.90 2.58
CA THR A 11 -10.72 -5.97 3.30
C THR A 11 -9.44 -5.77 2.47
N ILE A 12 -9.56 -5.25 1.24
CA ILE A 12 -8.42 -5.00 0.36
C ILE A 12 -7.76 -3.69 0.83
N GLY A 13 -6.94 -3.81 1.86
CA GLY A 13 -6.04 -2.75 2.33
C GLY A 13 -6.64 -1.64 3.16
N PHE A 14 -5.90 -0.52 3.22
CA PHE A 14 -6.11 0.57 4.20
C PHE A 14 -6.61 1.89 3.61
N GLY A 15 -6.95 1.95 2.32
CA GLY A 15 -7.11 3.21 1.57
C GLY A 15 -8.12 4.26 2.10
N ASN A 16 -9.07 3.88 2.97
CA ASN A 16 -10.03 4.82 3.57
C ASN A 16 -9.62 5.35 4.95
N ILE A 17 -8.43 5.00 5.45
CA ILE A 17 -7.91 5.49 6.73
C ILE A 17 -7.16 6.81 6.47
N PRO A 18 -7.60 7.95 7.04
CA PRO A 18 -6.92 9.22 6.85
C PRO A 18 -5.58 9.24 7.58
N GLY A 19 -4.58 9.88 6.99
CA GLY A 19 -3.29 10.08 7.60
C GLY A 19 -2.17 10.19 6.56
N SER A 20 -1.02 10.67 7.02
CA SER A 20 0.24 10.63 6.27
C SER A 20 1.08 9.52 6.88
N TYR A 21 1.55 8.56 6.07
CA TYR A 21 2.28 7.39 6.56
C TYR A 21 3.61 7.30 5.84
N CYS A 22 3.61 6.88 4.56
CA CYS A 22 4.85 6.77 3.78
C CYS A 22 5.53 8.14 3.63
N ALA A 23 4.76 9.22 3.54
CA ALA A 23 5.32 10.57 3.45
C ALA A 23 6.04 11.05 4.74
N GLN A 24 5.87 10.36 5.87
CA GLN A 24 6.59 10.65 7.13
C GLN A 24 7.81 9.73 7.34
N ARG A 25 7.99 8.69 6.52
CA ARG A 25 9.08 7.73 6.65
C ARG A 25 10.36 8.28 5.99
N SER A 26 11.51 7.85 6.49
CA SER A 26 12.81 8.02 5.81
C SER A 26 13.59 6.69 5.85
N PRO A 27 13.99 6.10 4.70
CA PRO A 27 13.61 6.50 3.34
C PRO A 27 12.10 6.47 3.12
N THR A 28 11.59 7.33 2.25
CA THR A 28 10.14 7.49 2.02
C THR A 28 9.49 6.22 1.48
N CYS A 29 10.20 5.54 0.57
CA CYS A 29 9.73 4.35 -0.15
C CYS A 29 10.86 3.32 -0.23
N CYS A 30 10.53 2.03 -0.31
CA CYS A 30 11.51 0.97 -0.45
C CYS A 30 11.33 0.20 -1.77
N PRO A 31 12.40 -0.04 -2.55
CA PRO A 31 12.28 -0.47 -3.93
C PRO A 31 11.91 -1.96 -4.08
N ASN A 32 12.24 -2.76 -3.07
CA ASN A 32 11.98 -4.21 -3.02
C ASN A 32 11.21 -4.53 -1.74
N ARG A 33 10.75 -5.78 -1.60
CA ARG A 33 10.20 -6.28 -0.35
C ARG A 33 11.15 -5.95 0.81
N ASP A 34 10.63 -5.23 1.78
CA ASP A 34 11.37 -4.83 2.98
C ASP A 34 10.40 -4.87 4.15
N ASP A 35 10.57 -5.87 5.02
CA ASP A 35 9.66 -6.08 6.15
C ASP A 35 9.78 -4.95 7.21
N GLU A 36 10.86 -4.16 7.17
CA GLU A 36 11.08 -2.97 8.00
C GLU A 36 10.59 -1.67 7.33
N CYS A 37 10.10 -1.76 6.08
CA CYS A 37 9.50 -0.64 5.38
C CYS A 37 8.04 -0.41 5.79
N THR A 38 7.82 -0.26 7.10
CA THR A 38 6.49 -0.22 7.71
C THR A 38 6.18 1.09 8.44
N MET A 39 4.89 1.34 8.64
CA MET A 39 4.35 2.39 9.51
C MET A 39 3.24 1.81 10.39
N PRO A 40 3.07 2.29 11.65
CA PRO A 40 1.96 1.89 12.51
C PRO A 40 0.61 2.30 11.92
N ILE A 41 -0.36 1.39 11.93
CA ILE A 41 -1.74 1.64 11.51
C ILE A 41 -2.69 0.89 12.45
N LEU A 42 -3.72 1.54 12.98
CA LEU A 42 -4.71 0.89 13.87
C LEU A 42 -4.12 0.16 15.10
N GLY A 43 -3.24 0.82 15.85
CA GLY A 43 -2.65 0.26 17.07
C GLY A 43 -1.48 -0.67 16.77
N ASN A 44 -1.69 -1.99 16.88
CA ASN A 44 -0.63 -3.00 16.73
C ASN A 44 -0.49 -3.53 15.30
N HIS A 45 -1.24 -3.00 14.33
CA HIS A 45 -1.07 -3.37 12.93
C HIS A 45 -0.05 -2.46 12.24
N LEU A 46 0.53 -2.97 11.16
CA LEU A 46 1.48 -2.25 10.32
C LEU A 46 0.95 -2.17 8.89
N CYS A 47 1.24 -1.06 8.23
CA CYS A 47 1.13 -0.92 6.79
C CYS A 47 2.51 -0.76 6.17
N TYR A 48 2.64 -1.07 4.89
CA TYR A 48 3.92 -1.09 4.18
C TYR A 48 4.07 0.06 3.19
N CYS A 49 5.31 0.51 2.99
CA CYS A 49 5.71 1.54 2.04
C CYS A 49 6.66 1.03 0.96
N ASP A 50 6.92 -0.28 0.94
CA ASP A 50 7.70 -0.92 -0.11
C ASP A 50 6.86 -1.23 -1.36
N MET A 51 7.51 -1.38 -2.51
CA MET A 51 6.80 -1.66 -3.77
C MET A 51 6.10 -3.02 -3.81
N PHE A 52 6.46 -3.95 -2.92
CA PHE A 52 5.90 -5.31 -2.84
C PHE A 52 4.55 -5.34 -2.11
N CYS A 53 4.15 -4.27 -1.42
CA CYS A 53 2.84 -4.16 -0.78
C CYS A 53 1.68 -4.09 -1.80
N ASP A 54 1.97 -3.65 -3.03
CA ASP A 54 0.98 -3.36 -4.06
C ASP A 54 0.60 -4.60 -4.89
N ARG A 55 -0.04 -5.59 -4.26
CA ARG A 55 -0.35 -6.92 -4.86
C ARG A 55 -1.76 -7.03 -5.45
N SER A 56 -2.27 -5.95 -6.06
CA SER A 56 -3.60 -5.91 -6.67
C SER A 56 -3.85 -7.13 -7.59
N PRO A 57 -5.03 -7.80 -7.57
CA PRO A 57 -6.24 -7.50 -6.80
C PRO A 57 -6.38 -8.24 -5.44
N TYR A 58 -5.41 -9.09 -5.05
CA TYR A 58 -5.61 -10.09 -3.99
C TYR A 58 -5.30 -9.62 -2.56
N GLY A 59 -4.89 -8.36 -2.40
CA GLY A 59 -4.49 -7.80 -1.12
C GLY A 59 -3.52 -6.66 -1.36
N ASN A 60 -3.65 -5.61 -0.58
CA ASN A 60 -2.76 -4.47 -0.62
C ASN A 60 -2.54 -4.05 0.83
N ASP A 61 -1.43 -4.46 1.43
CA ASP A 61 -1.00 -4.06 2.78
C ASP A 61 -0.28 -2.70 2.76
N CYS A 62 -0.35 -1.96 1.64
CA CYS A 62 0.24 -0.64 1.54
C CYS A 62 -0.47 0.36 2.45
N CYS A 63 0.31 1.30 2.96
CA CYS A 63 -0.25 2.44 3.69
C CYS A 63 -1.22 3.25 2.81
N PRO A 64 -2.20 3.93 3.43
CA PRO A 64 -3.24 4.67 2.70
C PRO A 64 -2.72 5.68 1.68
N ASP A 65 -1.58 6.31 1.95
CA ASP A 65 -0.93 7.33 1.11
C ASP A 65 0.12 6.74 0.13
N PHE A 66 0.36 5.42 0.13
CA PHE A 66 1.38 4.78 -0.70
C PHE A 66 1.23 5.11 -2.19
N LYS A 67 0.01 5.05 -2.73
CA LYS A 67 -0.22 5.29 -4.17
C LYS A 67 0.17 6.71 -4.58
N SER A 68 -0.18 7.69 -3.75
CA SER A 68 0.17 9.09 -3.95
C SER A 68 1.62 9.41 -3.61
N THR A 69 2.28 8.63 -2.77
CA THR A 69 3.65 8.93 -2.29
C THR A 69 4.71 8.15 -3.06
N CYS A 70 4.55 6.83 -3.17
CA CYS A 70 5.54 5.89 -3.70
C CYS A 70 5.19 5.32 -5.07
N ARG A 71 3.97 5.56 -5.57
CA ARG A 71 3.47 5.00 -6.83
C ARG A 71 3.08 6.05 -7.86
N PHE A 72 3.58 7.29 -7.73
CA PHE A 72 3.33 8.35 -8.70
C PHE A 72 3.61 7.85 -10.12
N ILE A 73 2.56 7.71 -10.93
CA ILE A 73 2.67 7.41 -12.35
C ILE A 73 2.57 8.76 -13.06
N PRO A 74 3.65 9.34 -13.61
CA PRO A 74 3.52 10.43 -14.57
C PRO A 74 2.54 9.98 -15.66
N ARG A 75 1.60 10.83 -16.10
CA ARG A 75 0.58 10.44 -17.10
C ARG A 75 1.16 9.94 -18.43
N THR A 76 2.47 10.03 -18.62
CA THR A 76 3.24 9.61 -19.79
C THR A 76 4.19 8.44 -19.53
N ALA A 77 4.18 7.83 -18.34
CA ALA A 77 5.13 6.79 -17.97
C ALA A 77 4.73 5.43 -18.56
N GLU A 78 5.43 5.05 -19.61
CA GLU A 78 5.40 3.71 -20.18
C GLU A 78 5.76 2.65 -19.14
N ARG A 79 5.22 1.45 -19.35
CA ARG A 79 5.33 0.26 -18.49
C ARG A 79 6.81 -0.07 -18.19
N GLY A 80 7.33 0.43 -17.06
CA GLY A 80 8.70 0.15 -16.63
C GLY A 80 9.42 1.27 -15.85
N GLN A 81 8.80 2.43 -15.63
CA GLN A 81 9.46 3.50 -14.87
C GLN A 81 9.56 3.16 -13.38
N VAL A 82 10.77 2.78 -12.97
CA VAL A 82 11.17 2.50 -11.57
C VAL A 82 11.13 3.83 -10.82
N ILE A 83 10.31 3.91 -9.77
CA ILE A 83 10.27 5.08 -8.90
C ILE A 83 11.53 5.03 -8.04
N SER A 84 12.32 6.09 -8.10
CA SER A 84 13.57 6.20 -7.34
C SER A 84 13.23 6.26 -5.86
N CYS A 85 13.38 5.13 -5.18
CA CYS A 85 13.42 5.05 -3.73
C CYS A 85 14.75 5.67 -3.31
N ALA A 86 14.70 6.90 -2.82
CA ALA A 86 15.85 7.67 -2.34
C ALA A 86 16.01 7.50 -0.83
#